data_AF-A0AAE1GWS8-F1
#
_entry.id   AF-A0AAE1GWS8-F1
#
_cell.length_a   1.000
_cell.length_b   1.000
_cell.length_c   1.000
_cell.angle_alpha   90.00
_cell.angle_beta   90.00
_cell.angle_gamma   90.00
#
_symmetry.space_group_name_H-M   'P 1'
#
loop_
_entity.id
_entity.type
_entity.pdbx_description
1 polymer ?
#
loop_
_entity_poly.entity_id
_entity_poly.type
_entity_poly.pdbx_seq_one_letter_code
_entity_poly.pdbx_strand_id
1 'polypeptide(L)'
;MINKMANTTNENGNLVDEFEEAFQACLNVLTRDDALAHMEKDEVRAEVDQTISRVIDLARQTEGYFLQKRFLLSALKPELIVKEDISDLKGELARKDELIKKHYEKINQWQNLLMDLRSAQGQPQAGQPPGQLMGQPNGSRYGLTTAINVHGKSLTSSIPALPPRPPGLPGEDHQQHWNGRWTTVTRAREG
;
A
#
# COMPACT_ATOMS: atom_id res chain seq x y z
N MET A 1 -36.30 -15.82 -20.07
CA MET A 1 -35.80 -14.77 -20.98
C MET A 1 -34.40 -14.37 -20.53
N ILE A 2 -33.39 -15.17 -20.83
CA ILE A 2 -32.00 -14.95 -20.44
C ILE A 2 -31.16 -15.08 -21.70
N ASN A 3 -31.19 -14.08 -22.59
CA ASN A 3 -30.16 -13.91 -23.61
C ASN A 3 -30.35 -12.58 -24.37
N LYS A 4 -29.78 -11.47 -23.86
CA LYS A 4 -29.47 -10.29 -24.70
C LYS A 4 -28.55 -9.23 -24.06
N MET A 5 -27.54 -9.61 -23.28
CA MET A 5 -26.52 -8.64 -22.81
C MET A 5 -25.13 -9.27 -22.73
N ALA A 6 -24.68 -9.86 -23.84
CA ALA A 6 -23.31 -10.33 -23.96
C ALA A 6 -22.88 -10.41 -25.43
N ASN A 7 -22.93 -9.28 -26.14
CA ASN A 7 -21.94 -8.98 -27.17
C ASN A 7 -22.11 -7.53 -27.65
N THR A 8 -21.34 -6.61 -27.07
CA THR A 8 -20.82 -5.49 -27.85
C THR A 8 -19.35 -5.82 -28.08
N THR A 9 -19.10 -6.81 -28.95
CA THR A 9 -17.83 -6.79 -29.67
C THR A 9 -17.95 -5.56 -30.55
N ASN A 10 -17.17 -4.52 -30.24
CA ASN A 10 -17.02 -3.38 -31.12
C ASN A 10 -16.45 -3.92 -32.44
N GLU A 11 -17.29 -4.00 -33.48
CA GLU A 11 -16.89 -4.50 -34.79
C GLU A 11 -16.03 -3.48 -35.58
N ASN A 12 -15.70 -2.31 -35.02
CA ASN A 12 -15.06 -1.23 -35.78
C ASN A 12 -13.85 -0.52 -35.14
N GLY A 13 -13.35 -0.95 -33.98
CA GLY A 13 -12.19 -0.32 -33.37
C GLY A 13 -11.96 -0.79 -31.95
N ASN A 14 -10.70 -0.87 -31.52
CA ASN A 14 -10.38 -1.06 -30.11
C ASN A 14 -10.80 0.22 -29.36
N LEU A 15 -11.67 0.09 -28.36
CA LEU A 15 -12.21 1.22 -27.60
C LEU A 15 -11.10 2.10 -26.99
N VAL A 16 -9.96 1.49 -26.66
CA VAL A 16 -8.78 2.20 -26.16
C VAL A 16 -8.13 3.04 -27.25
N ASP A 17 -8.05 2.52 -28.49
CA ASP A 17 -7.49 3.25 -29.63
C ASP A 17 -8.39 4.44 -29.98
N GLU A 18 -9.72 4.27 -29.94
CA GLU A 18 -10.68 5.36 -30.16
C GLU A 18 -10.58 6.44 -29.07
N PHE A 19 -10.41 6.03 -27.81
CA PHE A 19 -10.18 6.95 -26.70
C PHE A 19 -8.86 7.72 -26.87
N GLU A 20 -7.78 7.02 -27.25
CA GLU A 20 -6.48 7.63 -27.52
C GLU A 20 -6.57 8.63 -28.67
N GLU A 21 -7.23 8.27 -29.77
CA GLU A 21 -7.44 9.16 -30.92
C GLU A 21 -8.21 10.42 -30.51
N ALA A 22 -9.30 10.28 -29.75
CA ALA A 22 -10.07 11.43 -29.28
C ALA A 22 -9.26 12.32 -28.31
N PHE A 23 -8.42 11.71 -27.47
CA PHE A 23 -7.54 12.43 -26.57
C PHE A 23 -6.48 13.24 -27.35
N GLN A 24 -5.86 12.63 -28.36
CA GLN A 24 -4.93 13.33 -29.24
C GLN A 24 -5.61 14.45 -30.02
N ALA A 25 -6.84 14.23 -30.51
CA ALA A 25 -7.62 15.26 -31.19
C ALA A 25 -7.88 16.47 -30.26
N CYS A 26 -8.27 16.22 -29.00
CA CYS A 26 -8.45 17.27 -28.00
C CYS A 26 -7.15 18.05 -27.72
N LEU A 27 -6.01 17.36 -27.59
CA LEU A 27 -4.72 18.00 -27.40
C LEU A 27 -4.29 18.84 -28.61
N ASN A 28 -4.56 18.35 -29.82
CA ASN A 28 -4.20 19.05 -31.05
C ASN A 28 -4.94 20.40 -31.20
N VAL A 29 -6.20 20.48 -30.76
CA VAL A 29 -6.95 21.76 -30.75
C VAL A 29 -6.31 22.77 -29.78
N LEU A 30 -5.75 22.30 -28.66
CA LEU A 30 -5.13 23.16 -27.64
C LEU A 30 -3.69 23.58 -27.94
N THR A 31 -3.01 22.89 -28.86
CA THR A 31 -1.55 23.03 -29.07
C THR A 31 -1.16 23.52 -30.47
N ARG A 32 -2.11 23.64 -31.40
CA ARG A 32 -1.86 24.17 -32.75
C ARG A 32 -1.95 25.69 -32.80
N ASP A 33 -0.85 26.37 -32.54
CA ASP A 33 -0.77 27.85 -32.60
C ASP A 33 -1.09 28.41 -34.02
N ASP A 34 -0.71 27.70 -35.09
CA ASP A 34 -0.88 28.19 -36.48
C ASP A 34 -2.33 28.17 -36.99
N ALA A 35 -3.17 27.24 -36.51
CA ALA A 35 -4.57 27.12 -36.91
C ALA A 35 -5.47 28.16 -36.21
N LEU A 36 -5.13 28.48 -34.95
CA LEU A 36 -5.86 29.43 -34.11
C LEU A 36 -5.74 30.89 -34.59
N ALA A 37 -4.68 31.21 -35.35
CA ALA A 37 -4.44 32.56 -35.86
C ALA A 37 -5.45 32.99 -36.95
N HIS A 38 -6.14 32.03 -37.58
CA HIS A 38 -7.10 32.28 -38.68
C HIS A 38 -8.55 31.91 -38.35
N MET A 39 -8.81 31.29 -37.19
CA MET A 39 -10.15 30.86 -36.78
C MET A 39 -10.83 31.89 -35.88
N GLU A 40 -12.16 31.97 -35.97
CA GLU A 40 -12.94 32.81 -35.06
C GLU A 40 -12.95 32.20 -33.65
N LYS A 41 -12.85 33.05 -32.62
CA LYS A 41 -12.78 32.62 -31.21
C LYS A 41 -13.91 31.68 -30.81
N ASP A 42 -15.12 31.90 -31.35
CA ASP A 42 -16.29 31.08 -31.05
C ASP A 42 -16.25 29.71 -31.75
N GLU A 43 -15.61 29.62 -32.91
CA GLU A 43 -15.37 28.37 -33.63
C GLU A 43 -14.34 27.50 -32.88
N VAL A 44 -13.22 28.10 -32.46
CA VAL A 44 -12.22 27.44 -31.60
C VAL A 44 -12.87 26.92 -30.32
N ARG A 45 -13.72 27.72 -29.68
CA ARG A 45 -14.41 27.32 -28.47
C ARG A 45 -15.33 26.13 -28.71
N ALA A 46 -16.09 26.14 -29.81
CA ALA A 46 -16.98 25.03 -30.17
C ALA A 46 -16.20 23.73 -30.44
N GLU A 47 -15.05 23.80 -31.10
CA GLU A 47 -14.20 22.63 -31.34
C GLU A 47 -13.59 22.06 -30.05
N VAL A 48 -13.15 22.93 -29.13
CA VAL A 48 -12.68 22.52 -27.81
C VAL A 48 -13.79 21.81 -27.04
N ASP A 49 -14.97 22.41 -26.96
CA ASP A 49 -16.11 21.82 -26.25
C ASP A 49 -16.50 20.46 -26.87
N GLN A 50 -16.52 20.36 -28.20
CA GLN A 50 -16.82 19.12 -28.92
C GLN A 50 -15.81 18.01 -28.64
N THR A 51 -14.52 18.31 -28.73
CA THR A 51 -13.45 17.33 -28.50
C THR A 51 -13.39 16.88 -27.03
N ILE A 52 -13.59 17.80 -26.08
CA ILE A 52 -13.71 17.47 -24.66
C ILE A 52 -14.90 16.55 -24.40
N SER A 53 -16.09 16.87 -24.93
CA SER A 53 -17.27 16.02 -24.77
C SER A 53 -17.03 14.61 -25.29
N ARG A 54 -16.42 14.48 -26.47
CA ARG A 54 -16.08 13.18 -27.06
C ARG A 54 -15.11 12.38 -26.19
N VAL A 55 -14.06 13.01 -25.64
CA VAL A 55 -13.10 12.36 -24.74
C VAL A 55 -13.78 11.87 -23.47
N ILE A 56 -14.67 12.68 -22.88
CA ILE A 56 -15.41 12.30 -21.67
C ILE A 56 -16.30 11.07 -21.94
N ASP A 57 -16.99 11.03 -23.08
CA ASP A 57 -17.87 9.92 -23.42
C ASP A 57 -17.08 8.63 -23.65
N LEU A 58 -15.94 8.70 -24.35
CA LEU A 58 -15.07 7.56 -24.58
C LEU A 58 -14.35 7.11 -23.31
N ALA A 59 -13.97 8.04 -22.42
CA ALA A 59 -13.40 7.72 -21.11
C ALA A 59 -14.40 6.90 -20.28
N ARG A 60 -15.66 7.33 -20.22
CA ARG A 60 -16.73 6.63 -19.49
C ARG A 60 -17.01 5.26 -20.08
N GLN A 61 -17.03 5.14 -21.41
CA GLN A 61 -17.20 3.84 -22.07
C GLN A 61 -16.03 2.91 -21.77
N THR A 62 -14.80 3.42 -21.81
CA THR A 62 -13.58 2.67 -21.51
C THR A 62 -13.56 2.19 -20.06
N GLU A 63 -13.91 3.07 -19.12
CA GLU A 63 -14.06 2.72 -17.71
C GLU A 63 -15.11 1.61 -17.52
N GLY A 64 -16.30 1.78 -18.12
CA GLY A 64 -17.37 0.79 -18.05
C GLY A 64 -16.94 -0.58 -18.59
N TYR A 65 -16.23 -0.59 -19.72
CA TYR A 65 -15.69 -1.82 -20.32
C TYR A 65 -14.72 -2.53 -19.37
N PHE A 66 -13.74 -1.83 -18.81
CA PHE A 66 -12.75 -2.45 -17.91
C PHE A 66 -13.36 -2.86 -16.57
N LEU A 67 -14.32 -2.10 -16.04
CA LEU A 67 -15.06 -2.51 -14.83
C LEU A 67 -15.85 -3.80 -15.07
N GLN A 68 -16.52 -3.93 -16.21
CA GLN A 68 -17.23 -5.14 -16.58
C GLN A 68 -16.27 -6.34 -16.71
N LYS A 69 -15.13 -6.15 -17.39
CA LYS A 69 -14.10 -7.20 -17.51
C LYS A 69 -13.56 -7.61 -16.14
N ARG A 70 -13.29 -6.65 -15.25
CA ARG A 70 -12.80 -6.90 -13.89
C ARG A 70 -13.82 -7.66 -13.03
N PHE A 71 -15.09 -7.26 -13.10
CA PHE A 71 -16.17 -7.99 -12.42
C PHE A 71 -16.30 -9.44 -12.95
N LEU A 72 -16.19 -9.62 -14.27
CA LEU A 72 -16.22 -10.97 -14.85
C LEU A 72 -15.03 -11.82 -14.40
N LEU A 73 -13.83 -11.23 -14.33
CA LEU A 73 -12.63 -11.92 -13.85
C LEU A 73 -12.73 -12.29 -12.38
N SER A 74 -13.30 -11.46 -11.52
CA SER A 74 -13.47 -11.81 -10.10
C SER A 74 -14.43 -12.97 -9.88
N ALA A 75 -15.46 -13.09 -10.73
CA ALA A 75 -16.40 -14.20 -10.67
C ALA A 75 -15.85 -15.49 -11.30
N LEU A 76 -15.15 -15.39 -12.44
CA LEU A 76 -14.77 -16.55 -13.24
C LEU A 76 -13.33 -17.03 -13.03
N LYS A 77 -12.43 -16.16 -12.56
CA LYS A 77 -10.99 -16.45 -12.40
C LYS A 77 -10.41 -15.77 -11.16
N PRO A 78 -10.97 -15.98 -9.95
CA PRO A 78 -10.48 -15.35 -8.72
C PRO A 78 -9.01 -15.69 -8.42
N GLU A 79 -8.49 -16.81 -8.90
CA GLU A 79 -7.10 -17.24 -8.75
C GLU A 79 -6.12 -16.31 -9.47
N LEU A 80 -6.55 -15.64 -10.56
CA LEU A 80 -5.71 -14.65 -11.23
C LEU A 80 -5.52 -13.41 -10.37
N ILE A 81 -6.59 -12.96 -9.71
CA ILE A 81 -6.55 -11.81 -8.80
C ILE A 81 -5.60 -12.11 -7.62
N VAL A 82 -5.76 -13.29 -7.00
CA VAL A 82 -4.89 -13.70 -5.90
C VAL A 82 -3.41 -13.81 -6.35
N LYS A 83 -3.16 -14.26 -7.58
CA LYS A 83 -1.78 -14.31 -8.13
C LYS A 83 -1.19 -12.92 -8.34
N GLU A 84 -1.98 -11.96 -8.81
CA GLU A 84 -1.57 -10.56 -8.94
C GLU A 84 -1.23 -9.97 -7.57
N ASP A 85 -2.12 -10.12 -6.59
CA ASP A 85 -1.90 -9.66 -5.20
C ASP A 85 -0.62 -10.27 -4.60
N ILE A 86 -0.38 -11.57 -4.82
CA ILE A 86 0.85 -12.24 -4.37
C ILE A 86 2.08 -11.63 -5.04
N SER A 87 1.99 -11.29 -6.33
CA SER A 87 3.09 -10.66 -7.07
C SER A 87 3.42 -9.28 -6.50
N ASP A 88 2.41 -8.46 -6.25
CA ASP A 88 2.56 -7.12 -5.67
C ASP A 88 3.17 -7.18 -4.27
N LEU A 89 2.69 -8.10 -3.42
CA LEU A 89 3.22 -8.31 -2.08
C LEU A 89 4.69 -8.77 -2.10
N LYS A 90 5.07 -9.62 -3.05
CA LYS A 90 6.48 -10.02 -3.24
C LYS A 90 7.36 -8.84 -3.65
N GLY A 91 6.88 -8.00 -4.56
CA GLY A 91 7.59 -6.78 -4.96
C GLY A 91 7.78 -5.81 -3.79
N GLU A 92 6.72 -5.59 -3.00
CA GLU A 92 6.78 -4.73 -1.83
C GLU A 92 7.69 -5.29 -0.72
N LEU A 93 7.70 -6.62 -0.52
CA LEU A 93 8.63 -7.28 0.38
C LEU A 93 10.09 -7.04 -0.04
N ALA A 94 10.41 -7.29 -1.32
CA ALA A 94 11.76 -7.09 -1.84
C ALA A 94 12.23 -5.63 -1.69
N ARG A 95 11.34 -4.66 -1.94
CA ARG A 95 11.62 -3.24 -1.75
C ARG A 95 11.91 -2.92 -0.27
N LYS A 96 11.17 -3.52 0.65
CA LYS A 96 11.38 -3.36 2.10
C LYS A 96 12.70 -4.00 2.56
N ASP A 97 13.04 -5.19 2.07
CA ASP A 97 14.30 -5.86 2.38
C ASP A 97 15.51 -5.02 1.96
N GLU A 98 15.45 -4.42 0.76
CA GLU A 98 16.49 -3.51 0.28
C GLU A 98 16.61 -2.24 1.14
N LEU A 99 15.49 -1.67 1.60
CA LEU A 99 15.51 -0.54 2.51
C LEU A 99 16.13 -0.89 3.87
N ILE A 100 15.76 -2.05 4.42
CA ILE A 100 16.31 -2.58 5.67
C ILE A 100 17.83 -2.76 5.53
N LYS A 101 18.29 -3.36 4.42
CA LYS A 101 19.71 -3.53 4.14
C LYS A 101 20.46 -2.20 4.14
N LYS A 102 19.93 -1.17 3.47
CA LYS A 102 20.51 0.19 3.49
C LYS A 102 20.59 0.78 4.90
N HIS A 103 19.59 0.52 5.75
CA HIS A 103 19.64 0.95 7.15
C HIS A 103 20.72 0.23 7.94
N TYR A 104 20.89 -1.09 7.75
CA TYR A 104 22.00 -1.83 8.36
C TYR A 104 23.36 -1.30 7.92
N GLU A 105 23.54 -0.98 6.63
CA GLU A 105 24.77 -0.36 6.13
C GLU A 105 25.06 0.98 6.81
N LYS A 106 24.03 1.82 6.99
CA LYS A 106 24.17 3.11 7.71
C LYS A 106 24.53 2.92 9.18
N ILE A 107 23.91 1.94 9.85
CA ILE A 107 24.25 1.60 11.24
C ILE A 107 25.72 1.17 11.32
N ASN A 108 26.18 0.30 10.43
CA ASN A 108 27.58 -0.14 10.41
C ASN A 108 28.54 1.04 10.15
N GLN A 109 28.19 1.96 9.24
CA GLN A 109 28.97 3.18 9.01
C GLN A 109 29.09 4.02 10.30
N TRP A 110 27.99 4.24 11.01
CA TRP A 110 28.00 4.99 12.26
C TRP A 110 28.76 4.29 13.38
N GLN A 111 28.63 2.96 13.49
CA GLN A 111 29.39 2.17 14.46
C GLN A 111 30.90 2.28 14.22
N ASN A 112 31.34 2.18 12.97
CA ASN A 112 32.75 2.34 12.60
C ASN A 112 33.26 3.75 12.95
N LEU A 113 32.52 4.80 12.60
CA LEU A 113 32.89 6.18 12.95
C LEU A 113 33.03 6.38 14.46
N LEU A 114 32.13 5.79 15.27
CA LEU A 114 32.22 5.84 16.73
C LEU A 114 33.42 5.07 17.27
N MET A 115 33.79 3.93 16.66
CA MET A 115 34.97 3.16 17.04
C MET A 115 36.26 3.93 16.74
N ASP A 116 36.34 4.55 15.56
CA ASP A 116 37.47 5.37 15.14
C ASP A 116 37.66 6.56 16.10
N LEU A 117 36.58 7.26 16.47
CA LEU A 117 36.62 8.35 17.45
C LEU A 117 37.16 7.91 18.82
N ARG A 118 36.71 6.74 19.33
CA ARG A 118 37.20 6.19 20.61
C ARG A 118 38.68 5.81 20.54
N SER A 119 39.12 5.26 19.40
CA SER A 119 40.52 4.91 19.18
C SER A 119 41.43 6.14 19.07
N ALA A 120 40.95 7.22 18.44
CA ALA A 120 41.67 8.48 18.29
C ALA A 120 41.75 9.27 19.61
N GLN A 121 40.76 9.14 20.51
CA GLN A 121 40.76 9.79 21.82
C GLN A 121 41.59 9.08 22.89
N GLY A 122 42.24 7.94 22.57
CA GLY A 122 43.16 7.26 23.49
C GLY A 122 42.54 6.83 24.82
N GLN A 123 41.21 6.71 24.91
CA GLN A 123 40.54 6.26 26.13
C GLN A 123 40.81 4.76 26.36
N PRO A 124 41.37 4.37 27.52
CA PRO A 124 41.52 2.95 27.84
C PRO A 124 40.14 2.32 27.97
N GLN A 125 40.00 1.13 27.39
CA GLN A 125 38.80 0.31 27.42
C GLN A 125 38.42 0.01 28.88
N ALA A 126 37.53 0.82 29.47
CA ALA A 126 36.89 0.49 30.74
C ALA A 126 36.05 -0.77 30.52
N GLY A 127 36.43 -1.85 31.22
CA GLY A 127 35.99 -3.21 31.00
C GLY A 127 34.48 -3.37 30.82
N GLN A 128 34.10 -4.06 29.74
CA GLN A 128 32.81 -4.72 29.64
C GLN A 128 32.78 -5.85 30.68
N PRO A 129 31.72 -5.99 31.51
CA PRO A 129 31.53 -7.22 32.25
C PRO A 129 31.30 -8.37 31.25
N PRO A 130 31.97 -9.53 31.41
CA PRO A 130 31.83 -10.65 30.51
C PRO A 130 30.44 -11.28 30.69
N GLY A 131 29.58 -11.13 29.69
CA GLY A 131 28.22 -11.62 29.73
C GLY A 131 27.66 -11.92 28.35
N GLN A 132 27.86 -13.17 27.92
CA GLN A 132 27.02 -13.93 27.00
C GLN A 132 27.20 -13.69 25.50
N LEU A 133 28.18 -14.40 24.94
CA LEU A 133 28.11 -14.94 23.59
C LEU A 133 27.63 -16.40 23.70
N MET A 134 26.39 -16.72 23.34
CA MET A 134 26.05 -17.95 22.60
C MET A 134 24.55 -18.05 22.28
N GLY A 135 24.24 -18.30 21.00
CA GLY A 135 23.36 -19.41 20.64
C GLY A 135 21.85 -19.20 20.56
N GLN A 136 21.40 -18.97 19.32
CA GLN A 136 20.29 -19.71 18.66
C GLN A 136 18.82 -19.28 18.92
N PRO A 137 17.84 -19.78 18.11
CA PRO A 137 16.97 -18.93 17.31
C PRO A 137 15.50 -18.95 17.75
N ASN A 138 14.73 -17.99 17.23
CA ASN A 138 13.26 -18.02 17.11
C ASN A 138 12.44 -17.95 18.41
N GLY A 139 11.39 -17.11 18.37
CA GLY A 139 10.25 -17.18 19.30
C GLY A 139 10.31 -16.22 20.49
N SER A 140 9.51 -15.15 20.37
CA SER A 140 8.70 -14.53 21.43
C SER A 140 9.15 -14.68 22.88
N ARG A 141 9.56 -13.58 23.54
CA ARG A 141 9.07 -13.22 24.90
C ARG A 141 9.56 -11.86 25.36
N TYR A 142 8.59 -10.97 25.58
CA TYR A 142 8.65 -9.94 26.60
C TYR A 142 8.81 -10.61 27.97
N GLY A 143 9.72 -10.13 28.82
CA GLY A 143 9.81 -10.66 30.19
C GLY A 143 11.06 -10.28 30.95
N LEU A 144 10.96 -9.15 31.65
CA LEU A 144 11.42 -8.84 33.01
C LEU A 144 12.64 -9.55 33.61
N THR A 145 13.51 -8.72 34.18
CA THR A 145 14.66 -9.06 35.03
C THR A 145 14.22 -9.80 36.31
N THR A 146 15.00 -10.77 36.77
CA THR A 146 14.89 -11.27 38.14
C THR A 146 16.28 -11.56 38.69
N ALA A 147 16.69 -10.75 39.66
CA ALA A 147 17.74 -11.08 40.60
C ALA A 147 17.09 -11.86 41.76
N ILE A 148 17.69 -13.00 42.15
CA ILE A 148 17.30 -13.71 43.36
C ILE A 148 18.56 -13.90 44.20
N ASN A 149 18.59 -13.26 45.37
CA ASN A 149 19.46 -13.63 46.48
C ASN A 149 18.69 -14.58 47.41
N VAL A 150 19.46 -15.52 47.94
CA VAL A 150 19.13 -16.67 48.78
C VAL A 150 18.53 -16.21 50.10
N HIS A 151 17.44 -16.88 50.52
CA HIS A 151 17.02 -17.22 51.90
C HIS A 151 15.50 -17.32 51.95
N GLY A 152 15.00 -18.56 51.99
CA GLY A 152 13.59 -18.88 51.94
C GLY A 152 12.81 -18.33 53.13
N LYS A 153 11.82 -17.48 52.85
CA LYS A 153 10.58 -17.33 53.62
C LYS A 153 9.45 -17.00 52.63
N SER A 154 8.40 -17.82 52.65
CA SER A 154 7.17 -17.61 51.90
C SER A 154 6.50 -16.33 52.41
N LEU A 155 6.31 -15.35 51.52
CA LEU A 155 5.45 -14.20 51.74
C LEU A 155 4.50 -14.11 50.56
N THR A 156 3.21 -14.18 50.86
CA THR A 156 2.13 -13.94 49.90
C THR A 156 2.27 -12.50 49.39
N SER A 157 2.57 -12.27 48.12
CA SER A 157 2.62 -10.91 47.56
C SER A 157 1.45 -10.69 46.63
N SER A 158 0.50 -9.91 47.12
CA SER A 158 -0.60 -9.29 46.40
C SER A 158 -0.11 -8.63 45.09
N ILE A 159 -0.86 -8.84 44.02
CA ILE A 159 -0.65 -8.19 42.72
C ILE A 159 -0.69 -6.66 42.94
N PRO A 160 0.31 -5.87 42.49
CA PRO A 160 0.20 -4.42 42.53
C PRO A 160 -0.87 -3.99 41.51
N ALA A 161 -1.85 -3.22 41.98
CA ALA A 161 -2.86 -2.61 41.12
C ALA A 161 -2.21 -1.70 40.06
N LEU A 162 -2.64 -1.85 38.81
CA LEU A 162 -2.29 -0.94 37.72
C LEU A 162 -2.78 0.48 38.05
N PRO A 163 -2.04 1.54 37.69
CA PRO A 163 -2.49 2.91 37.89
C PRO A 163 -3.78 3.18 37.11
N PRO A 164 -4.70 4.02 37.62
CA PRO A 164 -5.96 4.31 36.94
C PRO A 164 -5.71 5.02 35.61
N ARG A 165 -6.39 4.54 34.57
CA ARG A 165 -6.39 5.12 33.22
C ARG A 165 -6.94 6.56 33.28
N PRO A 166 -6.29 7.56 32.67
CA PRO A 166 -6.81 8.92 32.61
C PRO A 166 -8.13 8.93 31.80
N PRO A 167 -9.16 9.68 32.24
CA PRO A 167 -10.43 9.75 31.53
C PRO A 167 -10.34 10.74 30.35
N GLY A 168 -10.70 10.25 29.16
CA GLY A 168 -11.03 11.10 28.01
C GLY A 168 -9.94 11.23 26.95
N LEU A 169 -9.91 10.30 26.00
CA LEU A 169 -9.47 10.57 24.62
C LEU A 169 -10.53 9.98 23.67
N PRO A 170 -11.15 10.79 22.79
CA PRO A 170 -12.10 10.29 21.81
C PRO A 170 -11.34 9.72 20.61
N GLY A 171 -11.49 8.43 20.33
CA GLY A 171 -10.96 7.84 19.09
C GLY A 171 -10.59 6.36 19.14
N GLU A 172 -11.48 5.48 19.61
CA GLU A 172 -11.31 4.01 19.48
C GLU A 172 -12.38 3.37 18.56
N ASP A 173 -12.80 4.06 17.49
CA ASP A 173 -13.72 3.50 16.48
C ASP A 173 -13.03 3.06 15.17
N HIS A 174 -11.72 3.31 15.01
CA HIS A 174 -11.06 3.08 13.71
C HIS A 174 -10.66 1.61 13.41
N GLN A 175 -10.70 0.71 14.39
CA GLN A 175 -10.27 -0.69 14.18
C GLN A 175 -11.40 -1.64 13.77
N GLN A 176 -12.67 -1.28 13.97
CA GLN A 176 -13.79 -2.15 13.61
C GLN A 176 -14.19 -2.09 12.12
N HIS A 177 -13.88 -0.98 11.44
CA HIS A 177 -14.22 -0.82 10.02
C HIS A 177 -13.45 -1.78 9.10
N TRP A 178 -12.20 -2.11 9.43
CA TRP A 178 -11.38 -3.00 8.58
C TRP A 178 -11.81 -4.47 8.64
N ASN A 179 -12.32 -4.95 9.79
CA ASN A 179 -12.73 -6.35 9.95
C ASN A 179 -14.11 -6.67 9.35
N GLY A 180 -14.97 -5.67 9.09
CA GLY A 180 -16.33 -5.86 8.56
C GLY A 180 -16.43 -6.03 7.04
N ARG A 181 -15.38 -5.65 6.28
CA ARG A 181 -15.43 -5.65 4.81
C ARG A 181 -15.15 -7.03 4.18
N TRP A 182 -14.50 -7.93 4.90
CA TRP A 182 -14.17 -9.28 4.41
C TRP A 182 -15.25 -10.33 4.72
N THR A 183 -16.11 -10.09 5.71
CA THR A 183 -17.12 -11.07 6.17
C THR A 183 -18.46 -11.00 5.44
N THR A 184 -18.69 -9.95 4.64
CA THR A 184 -19.97 -9.73 3.94
C THR A 184 -20.06 -10.40 2.58
N VAL A 185 -18.96 -10.98 2.04
CA VAL A 185 -18.99 -11.71 0.75
C VAL A 185 -19.42 -13.17 0.90
N THR A 186 -19.37 -13.76 2.10
CA THR A 186 -19.64 -15.19 2.31
C THR A 186 -21.06 -15.55 2.77
N ARG A 187 -21.97 -14.57 2.99
CA ARG A 187 -23.32 -14.86 3.52
C ARG A 187 -24.44 -14.88 2.47
N ALA A 188 -24.21 -14.51 1.22
CA ALA A 188 -25.26 -14.46 0.19
C ALA A 188 -25.45 -15.77 -0.60
N ARG A 189 -25.36 -16.94 0.06
CA ARG A 189 -25.57 -18.24 -0.61
C ARG A 189 -26.40 -19.27 0.14
N GLU A 190 -27.06 -18.89 1.23
CA GLU A 190 -28.08 -19.72 1.89
C GLU A 190 -29.27 -18.82 2.25
N GLY A 191 -30.39 -19.05 1.57
CA GLY A 191 -31.63 -18.28 1.66
C GLY A 191 -32.48 -18.48 0.41
#